data_AF-A0AAW2FQS0-F1
#
_entry.id   AF-A0AAW2FQS0-F1
#
_cell.length_a   1.000
_cell.length_b   1.000
_cell.length_c   1.000
_cell.angle_alpha   90.00
_cell.angle_beta   90.00
_cell.angle_gamma   90.00
#
_symmetry.space_group_name_H-M   'P 1'
#
loop_
_entity.id
_entity.type
_entity.pdbx_description
1 polymer ?
#
loop_
_entity_poly.entity_id
_entity_poly.type
_entity_poly.pdbx_seq_one_letter_code
_entity_poly.pdbx_strand_id
1 'polypeptide(L)'
;MLQPELIEAHGYIAETHEICTEDGYHLTVHRVLSPNNRISLSTDTIIPDAAITDKKNNEDCSSSDLDCHKILETLGCYTNPSSKLPVIICHGVLSSSADWVLLGPEKALAYVLCDNGFDVWLANARGNTYSKSHKYYSIKDRDFWNFR
;
A
#
# COMPACT_ATOMS: atom_id res chain seq x y z
N MET A 1 7.14 -18.87 1.75
CA MET A 1 7.18 -17.61 0.99
C MET A 1 7.04 -16.48 1.99
N LEU A 2 7.89 -15.46 1.93
CA LEU A 2 7.71 -14.25 2.75
C LEU A 2 6.65 -13.35 2.08
N GLN A 3 6.18 -12.31 2.78
CA GLN A 3 5.04 -11.50 2.32
C GLN A 3 5.31 -10.72 1.03
N PRO A 4 6.47 -10.05 0.84
CA PRO A 4 6.79 -9.36 -0.41
C PRO A 4 6.75 -10.29 -1.63
N GLU A 5 7.32 -11.49 -1.50
CA GLU A 5 7.37 -12.50 -2.55
C GLU A 5 5.97 -13.05 -2.85
N LEU A 6 5.10 -13.13 -1.84
CA LEU A 6 3.69 -13.49 -2.05
C LEU A 6 2.93 -12.39 -2.80
N ILE A 7 3.20 -11.13 -2.50
CA ILE A 7 2.65 -9.98 -3.22
C ILE A 7 3.08 -9.99 -4.69
N GLU A 8 4.37 -10.22 -4.93
CA GLU A 8 4.94 -10.33 -6.28
C GLU A 8 4.40 -11.55 -7.04
N ALA A 9 4.26 -12.70 -6.38
CA ALA A 9 3.68 -13.90 -6.97
C ALA A 9 2.21 -13.70 -7.39
N HIS A 10 1.48 -12.80 -6.74
CA HIS A 10 0.12 -12.40 -7.11
C HIS A 10 0.07 -11.31 -8.19
N GLY A 11 1.21 -10.84 -8.72
CA GLY A 11 1.28 -9.88 -9.82
C GLY A 11 1.30 -8.41 -9.40
N TYR A 12 1.49 -8.12 -8.11
CA TYR A 12 1.63 -6.76 -7.58
C TYR A 12 3.09 -6.42 -7.32
N ILE A 13 3.38 -5.15 -7.08
CA ILE A 13 4.71 -4.70 -6.64
C ILE A 13 4.66 -4.51 -5.12
N ALA A 14 5.65 -5.07 -4.42
CA ALA A 14 5.83 -4.88 -2.99
C ALA A 14 6.93 -3.85 -2.70
N GLU A 15 6.63 -2.85 -1.88
CA GLU A 15 7.67 -2.06 -1.21
C GLU A 15 7.78 -2.49 0.25
N THR A 16 8.98 -2.40 0.82
CA THR A 16 9.24 -2.66 2.24
C THR A 16 9.91 -1.44 2.84
N HIS A 17 9.35 -0.95 3.94
CA HIS A 17 9.78 0.24 4.65
C HIS A 17 10.10 -0.11 6.09
N GLU A 18 11.20 0.41 6.62
CA GLU A 18 11.57 0.26 8.02
C GLU A 18 11.27 1.56 8.78
N ILE A 19 10.54 1.44 9.90
CA ILE A 19 10.14 2.56 10.74
C ILE A 19 10.77 2.38 12.12
N CYS A 20 11.54 3.37 12.55
CA CYS A 20 12.07 3.43 13.91
C CYS A 20 11.04 4.08 14.84
N THR A 21 10.65 3.35 15.88
CA THR A 21 9.85 3.90 16.98
C THR A 21 10.72 4.67 17.98
N GLU A 22 10.12 5.57 18.74
CA GLU A 22 10.82 6.37 19.76
C GLU A 22 11.51 5.49 20.81
N ASP A 23 10.87 4.39 21.19
CA ASP A 23 11.41 3.45 22.18
C ASP A 23 12.39 2.43 21.60
N GLY A 24 12.69 2.50 20.29
CA GLY A 24 13.83 1.81 19.68
C GLY A 24 13.51 0.55 18.89
N TYR A 25 12.24 0.17 18.73
CA TYR A 25 11.84 -0.91 17.81
C TYR A 25 11.94 -0.47 16.36
N HIS A 26 12.40 -1.37 15.49
CA HIS A 26 12.32 -1.23 14.05
C HIS A 26 11.13 -2.06 13.56
N LEU A 27 10.13 -1.38 13.01
CA LEU A 27 8.91 -1.98 12.46
C LEU A 27 9.05 -2.08 10.95
N THR A 28 8.68 -3.24 10.41
CA THR A 28 8.63 -3.44 8.96
C THR A 28 7.22 -3.22 8.46
N VAL A 29 7.03 -2.22 7.60
CA VAL A 29 5.76 -1.93 6.94
C VAL A 29 5.88 -2.29 5.46
N HIS A 30 4.91 -3.04 4.95
CA HIS A 30 4.85 -3.36 3.53
C HIS A 30 3.87 -2.43 2.82
N ARG A 31 4.10 -2.15 1.54
CA ARG A 31 3.17 -1.38 0.70
C ARG A 31 2.87 -2.16 -0.57
N VAL A 32 1.61 -2.15 -0.99
CA VAL A 32 1.14 -2.87 -2.19
C VAL A 32 0.85 -1.86 -3.29
N LEU A 33 1.55 -2.02 -4.42
CA LEU A 33 1.39 -1.17 -5.59
C LEU A 33 0.83 -1.95 -6.77
N SER A 34 -0.10 -1.31 -7.47
CA SER A 34 -0.65 -1.85 -8.72
C SER A 34 0.43 -1.87 -9.81
N PRO A 35 0.52 -2.93 -10.64
CA PRO A 35 1.46 -3.00 -11.75
C PRO A 35 1.23 -1.89 -12.79
N ASN A 36 -0.01 -1.40 -12.90
CA ASN A 36 -0.40 -0.30 -13.79
C ASN A 36 0.12 1.06 -13.32
N ASN A 37 0.65 1.16 -12.10
CA ASN A 37 1.22 2.38 -11.54
C ASN A 37 2.65 2.67 -12.04
N ARG A 38 3.15 1.92 -13.04
CA ARG A 38 4.35 2.28 -13.81
C ARG A 38 4.07 3.46 -14.75
N ILE A 39 3.61 4.58 -14.21
CA ILE A 39 3.74 5.86 -14.90
C ILE A 39 5.16 6.34 -14.60
N SER A 40 5.98 6.28 -15.64
CA SER A 40 7.36 6.73 -15.82
C SER A 40 7.93 7.66 -14.74
N LEU A 41 9.12 7.32 -14.21
CA LEU A 41 10.12 8.35 -13.94
C LEU A 41 10.23 9.17 -15.24
N SER A 42 9.67 10.38 -15.25
CA SER A 42 9.80 11.28 -16.37
C SER A 42 11.28 11.68 -16.47
N THR A 43 12.01 11.01 -17.35
CA THR A 43 13.11 11.67 -18.04
C THR A 43 12.51 12.88 -18.72
N ASP A 44 12.92 14.08 -18.30
CA ASP A 44 12.57 15.35 -18.91
C ASP A 44 12.68 15.27 -20.43
N THR A 45 11.55 15.10 -21.10
CA THR A 45 11.46 15.25 -22.56
C THR A 45 10.56 16.44 -22.81
N ILE A 46 11.22 17.55 -23.14
CA ILE A 46 10.62 18.71 -23.77
C ILE A 46 9.88 18.23 -25.02
N ILE A 47 8.55 18.40 -25.06
CA ILE A 47 7.77 18.36 -26.30
C ILE A 47 7.22 19.77 -26.53
N PRO A 48 7.56 20.44 -27.65
CA PRO A 48 6.84 21.62 -28.09
C PRO A 48 5.52 21.23 -28.76
N ASP A 49 4.48 22.01 -28.43
CA ASP A 49 3.19 22.20 -29.09
C ASP A 49 2.99 21.53 -30.46
N ALA A 50 1.96 20.67 -30.56
CA ALA A 50 0.82 20.86 -31.46
C ALA A 50 -0.05 19.59 -31.65
N ALA A 51 -1.36 19.79 -31.47
CA ALA A 51 -2.50 19.12 -32.12
C ALA A 51 -2.85 17.65 -31.75
N ILE A 52 -4.11 17.45 -31.31
CA ILE A 52 -5.21 16.73 -32.01
C ILE A 52 -6.35 16.48 -30.99
N THR A 53 -7.44 17.25 -31.05
CA THR A 53 -8.76 16.93 -31.63
C THR A 53 -9.59 15.89 -30.87
N ASP A 54 -10.79 16.34 -30.47
CA ASP A 54 -11.89 15.61 -29.83
C ASP A 54 -12.26 14.29 -30.52
N LYS A 55 -12.43 13.22 -29.72
CA LYS A 55 -13.45 12.18 -29.97
C LYS A 55 -14.08 11.70 -28.67
N LYS A 56 -15.34 12.08 -28.50
CA LYS A 56 -16.37 11.45 -27.65
C LYS A 56 -16.57 10.00 -28.11
N ASN A 57 -16.73 9.06 -27.18
CA ASN A 57 -17.67 7.94 -27.29
C ASN A 57 -17.99 7.37 -25.91
N ASN A 58 -19.29 7.26 -25.66
CA ASN A 58 -19.94 6.65 -24.51
C ASN A 58 -19.80 5.12 -24.57
N GLU A 59 -19.50 4.49 -23.45
CA GLU A 59 -20.04 3.17 -23.11
C GLU A 59 -20.43 3.17 -21.63
N ASP A 60 -21.74 3.03 -21.37
CA ASP A 60 -22.33 2.83 -20.06
C ASP A 60 -22.10 1.38 -19.62
N CYS A 61 -21.37 1.18 -18.52
CA CYS A 61 -21.46 -0.02 -17.71
C CYS A 61 -21.59 0.43 -16.26
N SER A 62 -22.77 0.20 -15.67
CA SER A 62 -23.04 0.53 -14.27
C SER A 62 -22.36 -0.49 -13.35
N SER A 63 -21.03 -0.43 -13.24
CA SER A 63 -20.39 -0.78 -11.97
C SER A 63 -20.50 0.44 -11.08
N SER A 64 -21.04 0.26 -9.89
CA SER A 64 -20.98 1.26 -8.84
C SER A 64 -19.53 1.33 -8.35
N ASP A 65 -18.65 1.85 -9.19
CA ASP A 65 -17.23 2.02 -8.88
C ASP A 65 -17.17 3.05 -7.76
N LEU A 66 -16.79 2.54 -6.58
CA LEU A 66 -16.42 3.37 -5.46
C LEU A 66 -15.11 4.06 -5.82
N ASP A 67 -15.23 5.08 -6.65
CA ASP A 67 -14.12 5.91 -7.08
C ASP A 67 -13.65 6.71 -5.87
N CYS A 68 -12.42 6.44 -5.40
CA CYS A 68 -11.82 7.16 -4.29
C CYS A 68 -11.79 8.68 -4.54
N HIS A 69 -11.79 9.12 -5.80
CA HIS A 69 -11.92 10.55 -6.13
C HIS A 69 -13.25 11.14 -5.68
N LYS A 70 -14.38 10.42 -5.79
CA LYS A 70 -15.70 10.92 -5.37
C LYS A 70 -15.79 11.11 -3.85
N ILE A 71 -15.14 10.24 -3.07
CA ILE A 71 -15.07 10.39 -1.60
C ILE A 71 -14.26 11.64 -1.23
N LEU A 72 -13.12 11.86 -1.89
CA LEU A 72 -12.25 13.01 -1.62
C LEU A 72 -12.88 14.34 -2.04
N GLU A 73 -13.59 14.36 -3.18
CA GLU A 73 -14.42 15.48 -3.60
C GLU A 73 -15.51 15.80 -2.56
N THR A 74 -16.17 14.76 -2.03
CA THR A 74 -17.22 14.93 -1.00
C THR A 74 -16.66 15.44 0.33
N LEU A 75 -15.42 15.06 0.68
CA LEU A 75 -14.75 15.48 1.92
C LEU A 75 -14.03 16.84 1.80
N GLY A 76 -14.03 17.47 0.63
CA GLY A 76 -13.37 18.76 0.41
C GLY A 76 -11.83 18.70 0.52
N CYS A 77 -11.25 17.50 0.43
CA CYS A 77 -9.81 17.30 0.51
C CYS A 77 -9.21 17.35 -0.90
N TYR A 78 -8.65 18.50 -1.29
CA TYR A 78 -7.93 18.66 -2.56
C TYR A 78 -6.60 17.91 -2.50
N THR A 79 -6.65 16.60 -2.71
CA THR A 79 -5.47 15.84 -3.10
C THR A 79 -5.28 16.04 -4.60
N ASN A 80 -4.05 16.20 -5.08
CA ASN A 80 -3.78 16.24 -6.51
C ASN A 80 -4.50 15.05 -7.20
N PRO A 81 -5.05 15.21 -8.41
CA PRO A 81 -5.71 14.11 -9.14
C PRO A 81 -4.80 12.88 -9.32
N SER A 82 -3.48 13.05 -9.15
CA SER A 82 -2.46 12.01 -9.22
C SER A 82 -2.12 11.33 -7.88
N SER A 83 -2.64 11.80 -6.74
CA SER A 83 -2.31 11.23 -5.43
C SER A 83 -3.43 10.33 -4.91
N LYS A 84 -3.12 9.04 -4.79
CA LYS A 84 -3.98 8.00 -4.23
C LYS A 84 -4.20 8.21 -2.73
N LEU A 85 -5.40 7.89 -2.23
CA LEU A 85 -5.72 8.01 -0.80
C LEU A 85 -5.01 6.91 0.00
N PRO A 86 -4.15 7.24 0.99
CA PRO A 86 -3.50 6.24 1.82
C PRO A 86 -4.48 5.51 2.74
N VAL A 87 -4.34 4.19 2.79
CA VAL A 87 -5.04 3.29 3.72
C VAL A 87 -4.00 2.45 4.43
N ILE A 88 -4.01 2.51 5.76
CA ILE A 88 -3.18 1.66 6.61
C ILE A 88 -4.04 0.53 7.16
N ILE A 89 -3.62 -0.71 6.93
CA ILE A 89 -4.28 -1.91 7.42
C ILE A 89 -3.43 -2.53 8.54
N CYS A 90 -4.03 -2.68 9.71
CA CYS A 90 -3.41 -3.30 10.88
C CYS A 90 -3.91 -4.74 11.05
N HIS A 91 -3.01 -5.65 11.42
CA HIS A 91 -3.38 -7.04 11.73
C HIS A 91 -3.97 -7.18 13.14
N GLY A 92 -4.62 -8.33 13.39
CA GLY A 92 -5.16 -8.70 14.70
C GLY A 92 -4.15 -9.29 15.68
N VAL A 93 -4.64 -9.74 16.83
CA VAL A 93 -3.86 -10.38 17.89
C VAL A 93 -3.16 -11.64 17.37
N LEU A 94 -1.88 -11.82 17.69
CA LEU A 94 -1.04 -12.96 17.29
C LEU A 94 -0.89 -13.18 15.78
N SER A 95 -1.17 -12.15 14.96
CA SER A 95 -1.05 -12.24 13.51
C SER A 95 0.04 -11.31 12.92
N SER A 96 0.05 -11.19 11.60
CA SER A 96 0.92 -10.34 10.81
C SER A 96 0.16 -9.73 9.63
N SER A 97 0.75 -8.76 8.94
CA SER A 97 0.09 -8.11 7.82
C SER A 97 -0.07 -9.01 6.57
N ALA A 98 0.51 -10.22 6.59
CA ALA A 98 0.35 -11.22 5.53
C ALA A 98 -1.10 -11.72 5.37
N ASP A 99 -1.92 -11.68 6.42
CA ASP A 99 -3.34 -12.09 6.35
C ASP A 99 -4.11 -11.32 5.27
N TRP A 100 -3.74 -10.05 5.05
CA TRP A 100 -4.42 -9.14 4.13
C TRP A 100 -4.09 -9.39 2.66
N VAL A 101 -3.14 -10.27 2.37
CA VAL A 101 -2.69 -10.64 1.02
C VAL A 101 -2.84 -12.14 0.73
N LEU A 102 -3.09 -12.96 1.77
CA LEU A 102 -3.07 -14.42 1.66
C LEU A 102 -4.11 -14.99 0.69
N LEU A 103 -5.30 -14.38 0.60
CA LEU A 103 -6.39 -14.89 -0.24
C LEU A 103 -6.19 -14.65 -1.74
N GLY A 104 -5.15 -13.91 -2.14
CA GLY A 104 -4.87 -13.57 -3.52
C GLY A 104 -5.76 -12.46 -4.10
N PRO A 105 -5.54 -12.09 -5.37
CA PRO A 105 -6.27 -11.03 -6.06
C PRO A 105 -7.79 -11.23 -6.00
N GLU A 106 -8.57 -10.15 -6.11
CA GLU A 106 -10.05 -10.12 -6.02
C GLU A 106 -10.65 -10.51 -4.66
N LYS A 107 -9.90 -11.17 -3.76
CA LYS A 107 -10.38 -11.66 -2.46
C LYS A 107 -9.70 -11.02 -1.28
N ALA A 108 -8.38 -10.84 -1.35
CA ALA A 108 -7.63 -10.25 -0.25
C ALA A 108 -7.85 -8.73 -0.21
N LEU A 109 -8.15 -8.20 0.97
CA LEU A 109 -8.52 -6.79 1.15
C LEU A 109 -7.46 -5.82 0.59
N ALA A 110 -6.18 -6.15 0.74
CA ALA A 110 -5.10 -5.30 0.26
C ALA A 110 -5.14 -5.13 -1.27
N TYR A 111 -5.46 -6.19 -2.00
CA TYR A 111 -5.54 -6.16 -3.46
C TYR A 111 -6.80 -5.45 -3.93
N VAL A 112 -7.95 -5.76 -3.31
CA VAL A 112 -9.21 -5.07 -3.61
C VAL A 112 -9.07 -3.56 -3.46
N LEU A 113 -8.44 -3.09 -2.38
CA LEU A 113 -8.18 -1.65 -2.18
C LEU A 113 -7.19 -1.10 -3.21
N CYS A 114 -6.10 -1.81 -3.50
CA CYS A 114 -5.09 -1.37 -4.48
C CYS A 114 -5.69 -1.21 -5.89
N ASP A 115 -6.53 -2.16 -6.29
CA ASP A 115 -7.21 -2.16 -7.59
C ASP A 115 -8.27 -1.05 -7.70
N ASN A 116 -8.85 -0.64 -6.57
CA ASN A 116 -9.78 0.50 -6.46
C ASN A 116 -9.08 1.85 -6.24
N GLY A 117 -7.78 1.95 -6.54
CA GLY A 117 -7.07 3.23 -6.58
C GLY A 117 -6.57 3.76 -5.23
N PHE A 118 -6.63 2.97 -4.16
CA PHE A 118 -6.06 3.35 -2.87
C PHE A 118 -4.54 3.11 -2.81
N ASP A 119 -3.86 3.87 -1.96
CA ASP A 119 -2.47 3.63 -1.60
C ASP A 119 -2.39 2.76 -0.35
N VAL A 120 -2.02 1.48 -0.51
CA VAL A 120 -2.22 0.47 0.53
C VAL A 120 -0.94 0.19 1.31
N TRP A 121 -1.00 0.43 2.62
CA TRP A 121 0.07 0.21 3.58
C TRP A 121 -0.33 -0.89 4.59
N LEU A 122 0.57 -1.82 4.84
CA LEU A 122 0.35 -3.04 5.61
C LEU A 122 1.25 -3.01 6.85
N ALA A 123 0.71 -2.53 7.97
CA ALA A 123 1.45 -2.30 9.20
C ALA A 123 1.67 -3.60 9.99
N ASN A 124 2.88 -3.72 10.57
CA ASN A 124 3.22 -4.81 11.47
C ASN A 124 3.49 -4.28 12.88
N ALA A 125 2.96 -4.99 13.87
CA ALA A 125 3.23 -4.72 15.27
C ALA A 125 4.58 -5.31 15.69
N ARG A 126 5.23 -4.65 16.65
CA ARG A 126 6.44 -5.13 17.33
C ARG A 126 6.31 -6.59 17.78
N GLY A 127 7.37 -7.37 17.59
CA GLY A 127 7.44 -8.77 18.00
C GLY A 127 6.80 -9.78 17.03
N ASN A 128 6.04 -9.34 16.02
CA ASN A 128 5.50 -10.24 15.01
C ASN A 128 6.59 -10.75 14.04
N THR A 129 6.24 -11.60 13.08
CA THR A 129 7.19 -12.22 12.13
C THR A 129 8.13 -11.21 11.45
N TYR A 130 7.64 -10.02 11.11
CA TYR A 130 8.39 -9.03 10.35
C TYR A 130 9.07 -7.98 11.23
N SER A 131 8.54 -7.69 12.42
CA SER A 131 9.03 -6.58 13.27
C SER A 131 9.75 -7.08 14.54
N LYS A 132 10.82 -7.86 14.37
CA LYS A 132 11.63 -8.48 15.43
C LYS A 132 13.01 -7.84 15.62
N SER A 133 13.10 -6.53 15.42
CA SER A 133 14.35 -5.77 15.52
C SER A 133 14.21 -4.61 16.49
N HIS A 134 15.27 -4.35 17.27
CA HIS A 134 15.33 -3.29 18.26
C HIS A 134 16.76 -2.72 18.33
N LYS A 135 16.89 -1.44 18.63
CA LYS A 135 18.17 -0.71 18.65
C LYS A 135 19.16 -1.26 19.68
N TYR A 136 18.67 -1.71 20.84
CA TYR A 136 19.50 -2.08 21.99
C TYR A 136 19.35 -3.54 22.46
N TYR A 137 18.28 -4.22 22.06
CA TYR A 137 17.90 -5.51 22.64
C TYR A 137 17.70 -6.54 21.52
N SER A 138 18.06 -7.79 21.80
CA SER A 138 17.74 -8.91 20.93
C SER A 138 16.42 -9.56 21.35
N ILE A 139 15.83 -10.35 20.45
CA ILE A 139 14.61 -11.15 20.75
C ILE A 139 14.77 -12.15 21.91
N LYS A 140 16.00 -12.40 22.39
CA LYS A 140 16.25 -13.28 23.55
C LYS A 140 16.21 -12.51 24.87
N ASP A 141 16.36 -11.19 24.82
CA ASP A 141 16.37 -10.35 26.01
C ASP A 141 14.95 -10.13 26.48
N ARG A 142 14.71 -10.26 27.80
CA ARG A 142 13.39 -10.01 28.38
C ARG A 142 12.90 -8.59 28.10
N ASP A 143 13.83 -7.63 28.08
CA ASP A 143 13.51 -6.22 27.85
C ASP A 143 13.01 -5.94 26.43
N PHE A 144 13.32 -6.80 25.45
CA PHE A 144 12.71 -6.75 24.12
C PHE A 144 11.21 -7.04 24.14
N TRP A 145 10.72 -7.82 25.11
CA TRP A 145 9.30 -8.21 25.19
C TRP A 145 8.51 -7.39 26.24
N ASN A 146 9.15 -6.40 26.85
CA ASN A 146 8.55 -5.53 27.84
C ASN A 146 8.00 -4.27 27.17
N PHE A 147 6.89 -4.41 26.45
CA PHE A 147 6.23 -3.29 25.77
C PHE A 147 5.65 -2.30 26.80
N ARG A 148 5.85 -1.01 26.57
CA ARG A 148 5.36 0.09 27.42
C ARG A 148 4.05 0.67 26.91
#